data_AF-A0A453NQM8-F1
#
_entry.id   AF-A0A453NQM8-F1
#
_cell.length_a   1.000
_cell.length_b   1.000
_cell.length_c   1.000
_cell.angle_alpha   90.00
_cell.angle_beta   90.00
_cell.angle_gamma   90.00
#
_symmetry.space_group_name_H-M   'P 1'
#
loop_
_entity.id
_entity.type
_entity.pdbx_description
1 polymer ?
#
loop_
_entity_poly.entity_id
_entity_poly.type
_entity_poly.pdbx_seq_one_letter_code
_entity_poly.pdbx_strand_id
1 'polypeptide(L)'
;MLHLVLPSKVDPLVNLMKVEKVPDSTYDMIGGLDQQIKEIKEVIELPIKHPELFESLGIAQPKGVLLYGPPGTGKTLLARAVAHHTDCTFIRVSGSELVQKYIGEGSRMVRELFVMAR
;
A
#
# COMPACT_ATOMS: atom_id res chain seq x y z
N MET A 1 -16.35 36.46 -10.31
CA MET A 1 -16.49 35.11 -10.89
C MET A 1 -15.47 34.20 -10.20
N LEU A 2 -15.88 33.51 -9.13
CA LEU A 2 -15.07 32.45 -8.52
C LEU A 2 -15.40 31.17 -9.31
N HIS A 3 -14.54 30.78 -10.23
CA HIS A 3 -14.62 29.44 -10.81
C HIS A 3 -14.23 28.44 -9.72
N LEU A 4 -15.21 27.69 -9.23
CA LEU A 4 -14.98 26.55 -8.34
C LEU A 4 -14.33 25.45 -9.19
N VAL A 5 -13.01 25.31 -9.10
CA VAL A 5 -12.31 24.17 -9.70
C VAL A 5 -12.70 22.95 -8.89
N LEU A 6 -13.53 22.08 -9.46
CA LEU A 6 -13.83 20.79 -8.85
C LEU A 6 -12.50 20.03 -8.73
N PRO A 7 -12.20 19.44 -7.55
CA PRO A 7 -11.01 18.60 -7.42
C PRO A 7 -11.04 17.51 -8.48
N SER A 8 -9.87 17.15 -8.98
CA SER A 8 -9.69 16.15 -10.04
C SER A 8 -10.57 14.92 -9.79
N LYS A 9 -11.39 14.55 -10.78
CA LYS A 9 -12.33 13.42 -10.76
C LYS A 9 -11.56 12.11 -10.59
N VAL A 10 -11.23 11.74 -9.37
CA VAL A 10 -10.92 10.35 -9.04
C VAL A 10 -12.26 9.66 -8.82
N ASP A 11 -12.50 8.51 -9.45
CA ASP A 11 -13.77 7.81 -9.28
C ASP A 11 -14.01 7.52 -7.78
N PRO A 12 -15.23 7.76 -7.25
CA PRO A 12 -15.54 7.53 -5.83
C PRO A 12 -15.26 6.09 -5.39
N LEU A 13 -15.41 5.13 -6.31
CA LEU A 13 -15.13 3.72 -6.09
C LEU A 13 -13.65 3.47 -5.74
N VAL A 14 -12.73 4.19 -6.38
CA VAL A 14 -11.30 4.11 -6.09
C VAL A 14 -11.01 4.76 -4.74
N ASN A 15 -11.72 5.85 -4.40
CA ASN A 15 -11.57 6.49 -3.10
C ASN A 15 -12.01 5.60 -1.93
N LEU A 16 -13.02 4.75 -2.13
CA LEU A 16 -13.44 3.75 -1.14
C LEU A 16 -12.42 2.63 -0.91
N MET A 17 -11.43 2.45 -1.80
CA MET A 17 -10.33 1.48 -1.60
C MET A 17 -9.24 2.01 -0.67
N LYS A 18 -9.18 3.33 -0.43
CA LYS A 18 -8.36 3.89 0.63
C LYS A 18 -8.95 3.48 1.97
N VAL A 19 -8.12 2.88 2.81
CA VAL A 19 -8.51 2.53 4.16
C VAL A 19 -8.35 3.78 5.03
N GLU A 20 -9.46 4.42 5.42
CA GLU A 20 -9.46 5.68 6.18
C GLU A 20 -8.80 5.56 7.56
N LYS A 21 -8.88 4.37 8.17
CA LYS A 21 -8.18 4.03 9.42
C LYS A 21 -7.49 2.69 9.26
N VAL A 22 -6.17 2.71 9.22
CA VAL A 22 -5.39 1.48 9.40
C VAL A 22 -5.73 0.96 10.81
N PRO A 23 -6.20 -0.29 10.95
CA PRO A 23 -6.48 -0.83 12.29
C PRO A 23 -5.21 -0.83 13.12
N ASP A 24 -5.33 -0.54 14.43
CA ASP A 24 -4.25 -0.46 15.42
C ASP A 24 -3.53 -1.82 15.56
N SER A 25 -2.72 -2.15 14.56
CA SER A 25 -2.01 -3.41 14.43
C SER A 25 -0.55 -3.09 14.68
N THR A 26 0.01 -3.54 15.80
CA THR A 26 1.44 -3.37 16.07
C THR A 26 2.20 -4.64 15.70
N TYR A 27 3.51 -4.50 15.45
CA TYR A 27 4.38 -5.65 15.20
C TYR A 27 4.40 -6.63 16.38
N ASP A 28 4.17 -6.14 17.60
CA ASP A 28 4.10 -6.97 18.82
C ASP A 28 2.94 -7.97 18.81
N MET A 29 1.90 -7.72 18.00
CA MET A 29 0.79 -8.67 17.81
C MET A 29 1.15 -9.84 16.89
N ILE A 30 2.31 -9.80 16.23
CA ILE A 30 2.74 -10.78 15.25
C ILE A 30 3.80 -11.67 15.88
N GLY A 31 3.39 -12.86 16.31
CA GLY A 31 4.30 -13.84 16.92
C GLY A 31 5.12 -14.63 15.89
N GLY A 32 6.41 -14.84 16.18
CA GLY A 32 7.26 -15.83 15.50
C GLY A 32 7.65 -15.49 14.05
N LEU A 33 7.51 -14.23 13.64
CA LEU A 33 7.85 -13.73 12.30
C LEU A 33 8.90 -12.61 12.34
N ASP A 34 9.75 -12.58 13.37
CA ASP A 34 10.69 -11.49 13.62
C ASP A 34 11.64 -11.24 12.44
N GLN A 35 12.11 -12.32 11.81
CA GLN A 35 12.99 -12.25 10.64
C GLN A 35 12.28 -11.62 9.44
N GLN A 36 11.04 -12.04 9.15
CA GLN A 36 10.25 -11.52 8.04
C GLN A 36 9.84 -10.07 8.29
N ILE A 37 9.52 -9.72 9.54
CA ILE A 37 9.26 -8.33 9.95
C ILE A 37 10.50 -7.48 9.67
N LYS A 38 11.70 -7.95 10.06
CA LYS A 38 12.95 -7.23 9.83
C LYS A 38 13.20 -6.98 8.35
N GLU A 39 13.04 -7.99 7.51
CA GLU A 39 13.23 -7.87 6.05
C GLU A 39 12.25 -6.85 5.43
N ILE A 40 10.98 -6.87 5.84
CA ILE A 40 10.00 -5.90 5.35
C ILE A 40 10.32 -4.49 5.81
N LYS A 41 10.77 -4.33 7.07
CA LYS A 41 11.19 -3.02 7.60
C LYS A 41 12.38 -2.47 6.81
N GLU A 42 13.36 -3.30 6.48
CA GLU A 42 14.49 -2.89 5.65
C GLU A 42 14.07 -2.52 4.22
N VAL A 43 13.08 -3.22 3.66
CA VAL A 43 12.60 -2.94 2.30
C VAL A 43 11.68 -1.72 2.23
N ILE A 44 10.87 -1.45 3.26
CA ILE A 44 9.85 -0.40 3.24
C ILE A 44 10.24 0.79 4.11
N GLU A 45 10.62 0.58 5.36
CA GLU A 45 10.91 1.70 6.28
C GLU A 45 12.26 2.37 5.98
N LEU A 46 13.29 1.58 5.66
CA LEU A 46 14.63 2.11 5.39
C LEU A 46 14.66 3.11 4.21
N PRO A 47 14.08 2.83 3.02
CA PRO A 47 14.09 3.81 1.93
C PRO A 47 13.22 5.04 2.20
N ILE A 48 12.19 4.93 3.04
CA ILE A 48 11.34 6.07 3.44
C ILE A 48 12.08 6.96 4.43
N LYS A 49 12.78 6.37 5.42
CA LYS A 49 13.48 7.11 6.48
C LYS A 49 14.84 7.65 6.04
N HIS A 50 15.56 6.90 5.20
CA HIS A 50 16.96 7.17 4.82
C HIS A 50 17.18 7.03 3.30
N PRO A 51 16.54 7.86 2.47
CA PRO A 51 16.74 7.84 1.02
C PRO A 51 18.20 8.11 0.61
N GLU A 52 18.94 8.91 1.39
CA GLU A 52 20.33 9.30 1.15
C GLU A 52 21.30 8.12 1.07
N LEU A 53 21.03 7.04 1.79
CA LEU A 53 21.85 5.83 1.78
C LEU A 53 21.79 5.13 0.42
N PHE A 54 20.60 5.09 -0.19
CA PHE A 54 20.39 4.47 -1.49
C PHE A 54 20.99 5.31 -2.61
N GLU A 55 20.87 6.64 -2.52
CA GLU A 55 21.49 7.57 -3.48
C GLU A 55 23.03 7.51 -3.43
N SER A 56 23.61 7.50 -2.22
CA SER A 56 25.06 7.47 -2.04
C SER A 56 25.68 6.15 -2.51
N LEU A 57 24.97 5.03 -2.35
CA LEU A 57 25.40 3.72 -2.81
C LEU A 57 25.12 3.48 -4.30
N GLY A 58 24.34 4.35 -4.95
CA GLY A 58 23.94 4.20 -6.35
C GLY A 58 23.05 2.97 -6.61
N ILE A 59 22.37 2.48 -5.58
CA ILE A 59 21.49 1.30 -5.67
C ILE A 59 20.02 1.72 -5.79
N ALA A 60 19.25 0.98 -6.60
CA ALA A 60 17.83 1.22 -6.73
C ALA A 60 17.07 0.74 -5.48
N GLN A 61 16.15 1.57 -4.98
CA GLN A 61 15.26 1.19 -3.89
C GLN A 61 14.34 0.04 -4.32
N PRO A 62 14.15 -0.99 -3.47
CA PRO A 62 13.17 -2.04 -3.72
C PRO A 62 11.75 -1.44 -3.76
N LYS A 63 11.00 -1.76 -4.82
CA LYS A 63 9.68 -1.13 -5.08
C LYS A 63 8.48 -1.94 -4.61
N GLY A 64 8.68 -3.20 -4.21
CA GLY A 64 7.58 -4.09 -3.88
C GLY A 64 8.03 -5.31 -3.10
N VAL A 65 7.10 -5.82 -2.30
CA VAL A 65 7.26 -7.02 -1.47
C VAL A 65 6.16 -8.00 -1.82
N LEU A 66 6.50 -9.28 -1.94
CA LEU A 66 5.54 -10.37 -2.11
C LEU A 66 5.48 -11.20 -0.83
N LEU A 67 4.30 -11.22 -0.18
CA LEU A 67 4.05 -12.06 0.98
C LEU A 67 3.31 -13.33 0.55
N TYR A 68 3.93 -14.50 0.72
CA TYR A 68 3.33 -15.79 0.36
C TYR A 68 3.41 -16.80 1.51
N GLY A 69 2.57 -17.84 1.45
CA GLY A 69 2.56 -18.96 2.41
C GLY A 69 1.16 -19.46 2.73
N PRO A 70 1.02 -20.46 3.62
CA PRO A 70 -0.28 -21.03 4.02
C PRO A 70 -1.27 -19.99 4.56
N PRO A 71 -2.59 -20.22 4.47
CA PRO A 71 -3.56 -19.33 5.12
C PRO A 71 -3.35 -19.32 6.64
N GLY A 72 -3.60 -18.18 7.29
CA GLY A 72 -3.48 -18.04 8.75
C GLY A 72 -2.10 -17.65 9.29
N THR A 73 -1.06 -17.52 8.45
CA THR A 73 0.30 -17.12 8.91
C THR A 73 0.49 -15.60 9.08
N GLY A 74 -0.57 -14.82 9.28
CA GLY A 74 -0.45 -13.39 9.58
C GLY A 74 -0.04 -12.45 8.44
N LYS A 75 0.01 -12.88 7.17
CA LYS A 75 0.40 -12.01 6.02
C LYS A 75 -0.38 -10.69 5.94
N THR A 76 -1.70 -10.76 6.07
CA THR A 76 -2.57 -9.57 6.04
C THR A 76 -2.38 -8.69 7.28
N LEU A 77 -2.11 -9.30 8.44
CA LEU A 77 -1.82 -8.57 9.68
C LEU A 77 -0.48 -7.83 9.58
N LEU A 78 0.53 -8.47 9.00
CA LEU A 78 1.85 -7.89 8.76
C LEU A 78 1.77 -6.66 7.85
N ALA A 79 1.04 -6.75 6.73
CA ALA A 79 0.83 -5.61 5.84
C ALA A 79 0.14 -4.41 6.54
N ARG A 80 -0.82 -4.70 7.43
CA ARG A 80 -1.50 -3.66 8.23
C ARG A 80 -0.59 -3.05 9.28
N ALA A 81 0.21 -3.87 9.97
CA ALA A 81 1.14 -3.40 10.99
C ALA A 81 2.23 -2.50 10.40
N VAL A 82 2.73 -2.85 9.21
CA VAL A 82 3.68 -2.00 8.48
C VAL A 82 3.06 -0.66 8.14
N ALA A 83 1.83 -0.66 7.59
CA ALA A 83 1.15 0.58 7.22
C ALA A 83 0.85 1.48 8.43
N HIS A 84 0.53 0.88 9.57
CA HIS A 84 0.32 1.61 10.82
C HIS A 84 1.64 2.21 11.35
N HIS A 85 2.76 1.49 11.25
CA HIS A 85 4.04 1.96 11.77
C HIS A 85 4.73 3.01 10.87
N THR A 86 4.43 3.02 9.57
CA THR A 86 5.01 3.99 8.62
C THR A 86 4.16 5.25 8.44
N ASP A 87 3.01 5.36 9.13
CA ASP A 87 2.03 6.45 8.96
C ASP A 87 1.69 6.72 7.47
N CYS A 88 1.75 5.67 6.66
CA CYS A 88 1.53 5.75 5.22
C CYS A 88 0.07 5.50 4.86
N THR A 89 -0.37 6.04 3.71
CA THR A 89 -1.70 5.76 3.18
C THR A 89 -1.79 4.27 2.78
N PHE A 90 -2.69 3.52 3.43
CA PHE A 90 -2.94 2.13 3.09
C PHE A 90 -4.08 2.00 2.08
N ILE A 91 -3.78 1.45 0.90
CA ILE A 91 -4.77 1.16 -0.14
C ILE A 91 -4.92 -0.35 -0.24
N ARG A 92 -6.11 -0.86 0.08
CA ARG A 92 -6.40 -2.29 -0.01
C ARG A 92 -7.26 -2.54 -1.23
N VAL A 93 -6.76 -3.35 -2.14
CA VAL A 93 -7.49 -3.76 -3.35
C VAL A 93 -7.63 -5.27 -3.35
N SER A 94 -8.86 -5.74 -3.50
CA SER A 94 -9.12 -7.15 -3.81
C SER A 94 -9.19 -7.35 -5.32
N GLY A 95 -8.64 -8.47 -5.83
CA GLY A 95 -8.74 -8.79 -7.25
C GLY A 95 -10.20 -8.89 -7.74
N SER A 96 -11.12 -9.29 -6.86
CA SER A 96 -12.56 -9.33 -7.14
C SER A 96 -13.17 -7.93 -7.35
N GLU A 97 -12.61 -6.88 -6.73
CA GLU A 97 -13.08 -5.50 -6.89
C GLU A 97 -12.69 -4.92 -8.27
N LEU A 98 -11.66 -5.49 -8.92
CA LEU A 98 -11.21 -5.08 -10.25
C LEU A 98 -12.01 -5.74 -11.38
N VAL A 99 -12.81 -6.76 -11.08
CA VAL A 99 -13.66 -7.44 -12.06
C VAL A 99 -14.93 -6.63 -12.26
N GLN A 100 -15.03 -5.97 -13.42
CA GLN A 100 -16.16 -5.11 -13.77
C GLN A 100 -17.01 -5.72 -14.88
N LYS A 101 -18.29 -5.33 -14.91
CA LYS A 101 -19.27 -5.83 -15.89
C LYS A 101 -18.92 -5.38 -17.31
N TYR A 102 -18.36 -4.18 -17.46
CA TYR A 102 -18.05 -3.60 -18.76
C TYR A 102 -16.56 -3.77 -19.10
N ILE A 103 -16.30 -4.04 -20.37
CA ILE A 103 -14.94 -4.21 -20.90
C ILE A 103 -14.19 -2.88 -20.77
N GLY A 104 -12.98 -2.93 -20.21
CA GLY A 104 -12.11 -1.76 -20.05
C GLY A 104 -12.31 -0.97 -18.76
N GLU A 105 -13.39 -1.17 -18.02
CA GLU A 105 -13.60 -0.50 -16.73
C GLU A 105 -12.58 -0.94 -15.69
N GLY A 106 -12.28 -2.24 -15.59
CA GLY A 106 -11.26 -2.74 -14.66
C GLY A 106 -9.88 -2.12 -14.91
N SER A 107 -9.48 -1.99 -16.19
CA SER A 107 -8.21 -1.34 -16.56
C SER A 107 -8.21 0.16 -16.22
N ARG A 108 -9.35 0.84 -16.41
CA ARG A 108 -9.53 2.23 -16.01
C ARG A 108 -9.36 2.38 -14.49
N MET A 109 -9.99 1.51 -13.69
CA MET A 109 -9.87 1.54 -12.23
C MET A 109 -8.42 1.35 -11.76
N VAL A 110 -7.68 0.41 -12.33
CA VAL A 110 -6.25 0.22 -12.02
C VAL A 110 -5.47 1.49 -12.31
N ARG A 111 -5.70 2.12 -13.48
CA ARG A 111 -5.02 3.37 -13.84
C ARG A 111 -5.34 4.49 -12.86
N GLU A 112 -6.61 4.67 -12.50
CA GLU A 112 -7.03 5.69 -11.54
C GLU A 112 -6.45 5.43 -10.14
N LEU A 113 -6.32 4.17 -9.72
CA LEU A 113 -5.69 3.79 -8.46
C LEU A 113 -4.22 4.21 -8.41
N PHE A 114 -3.46 3.98 -9.48
CA PHE A 114 -2.09 4.45 -9.58
C PHE A 114 -1.97 5.98 -9.68
N VAL A 115 -2.94 6.66 -10.30
CA VAL A 115 -2.98 8.14 -10.34
C VAL A 115 -3.25 8.71 -8.95
N MET A 116 -4.10 8.04 -8.18
CA MET A 116 -4.45 8.43 -6.81
C MET A 116 -3.32 8.17 -5.79
N ALA A 117 -2.47 7.17 -6.05
CA ALA A 117 -1.35 6.78 -5.21
C ALA A 117 -0.03 7.51 -5.54
N ARG A 118 0.00 8.28 -6.64
CA ARG A 118 1.09 9.21 -6.96
C ARG A 118 1.01 10.45 -6.10
#